data_AF-A0A3G8Y8N4-F1
#
_entry.id   AF-A0A3G8Y8N4-F1
#
_cell.length_a   1.000
_cell.length_b   1.000
_cell.length_c   1.000
_cell.angle_alpha   90.00
_cell.angle_beta   90.00
_cell.angle_gamma   90.00
#
_symmetry.space_group_name_H-M   'P 1'
#
loop_
_entity.id
_entity.type
_entity.pdbx_description
1 polymer ?
#
loop_
_entity_poly.entity_id
_entity_poly.type
_entity_poly.pdbx_seq_one_letter_code
_entity_poly.pdbx_strand_id
1 'polypeptide(L)'
;MAELGRRKAAFVETRVVRLRAVDSDFSGNLNFSGEVWFWRGPAPWYFVSVPEPISQQLKAASPLVTYGWGMIPVKVELGQTVWATSLFPKEGLYLVPIKASVRASEHLSEGDEVSIRLTLRSG
;
A
#
# COMPACT_ATOMS: atom_id res chain seq x y z
N MET A 1 11.69 -57.79 -38.03
CA MET A 1 12.79 -58.47 -37.31
C MET A 1 13.60 -57.42 -36.57
N ALA A 2 13.62 -57.54 -35.24
CA ALA A 2 14.44 -56.83 -34.26
C ALA A 2 14.30 -55.30 -34.12
N GLU A 3 14.52 -54.68 -32.96
CA GLU A 3 14.08 -54.87 -31.57
C GLU A 3 14.65 -53.65 -30.79
N LEU A 4 13.84 -53.12 -29.87
CA LEU A 4 14.20 -52.46 -28.61
C LEU A 4 15.35 -51.43 -28.59
N GLY A 5 14.96 -50.15 -28.51
CA GLY A 5 15.79 -49.05 -28.00
C GLY A 5 15.03 -48.24 -26.96
N ARG A 6 14.64 -48.86 -25.84
CA ARG A 6 13.96 -48.20 -24.72
C ARG A 6 14.94 -47.21 -24.06
N ARG A 7 14.81 -45.91 -24.36
CA ARG A 7 15.50 -44.85 -23.58
C ARG A 7 14.48 -44.01 -22.84
N LYS A 8 14.60 -44.05 -21.52
CA LYS A 8 13.97 -43.16 -20.54
C LYS A 8 14.22 -41.70 -20.97
N ALA A 9 13.18 -40.99 -21.41
CA ALA A 9 13.19 -39.54 -21.38
C ALA A 9 12.73 -39.12 -19.99
N ALA A 10 13.65 -38.50 -19.27
CA ALA A 10 13.47 -38.03 -17.92
C ALA A 10 12.24 -37.13 -17.82
N PHE A 11 11.50 -37.33 -16.74
CA PHE A 11 10.55 -36.39 -16.18
C PHE A 11 11.25 -35.03 -16.08
N VAL A 12 10.93 -34.12 -17.02
CA VAL A 12 11.40 -32.74 -16.94
C VAL A 12 10.57 -32.09 -15.84
N GLU A 13 11.12 -32.16 -14.63
CA GLU A 13 10.67 -31.35 -13.51
C GLU A 13 10.76 -29.89 -13.96
N THR A 14 9.60 -29.34 -14.33
CA THR A 14 9.45 -27.93 -14.64
C THR A 14 9.70 -27.21 -13.32
N ARG A 15 10.97 -26.90 -13.04
CA ARG A 15 11.32 -25.88 -12.07
C ARG A 15 10.73 -24.59 -12.62
N VAL A 16 9.54 -24.25 -12.12
CA VAL A 16 9.05 -22.88 -12.14
C VAL A 16 10.13 -22.07 -11.43
N VAL A 17 10.98 -21.42 -12.22
CA VAL A 17 11.85 -20.36 -11.74
C VAL A 17 10.89 -19.24 -11.34
N ARG A 18 10.43 -19.27 -10.10
CA ARG A 18 9.65 -18.19 -9.50
C ARG A 18 10.58 -16.99 -9.46
N LEU A 19 10.45 -16.11 -10.45
CA LEU A 19 11.15 -14.83 -10.51
C LEU A 19 10.98 -14.15 -9.15
N ARG A 20 12.05 -14.11 -8.37
CA ARG A 20 12.18 -13.22 -7.22
C ARG A 20 12.31 -11.82 -7.79
N ALA A 21 11.20 -11.12 -7.95
CA ALA A 21 11.24 -9.66 -7.97
C ALA A 21 11.61 -9.23 -6.54
N VAL A 22 12.90 -9.13 -6.27
CA VAL A 22 13.42 -8.34 -5.16
C VAL A 22 14.16 -7.17 -5.76
N ASP A 23 13.74 -5.99 -5.30
CA ASP A 23 14.38 -4.68 -5.36
C ASP A 23 14.17 -3.83 -6.63
N SER A 24 13.17 -2.95 -6.54
CA SER A 24 13.25 -1.60 -7.07
C SER A 24 13.08 -0.62 -5.90
N ASP A 25 14.13 0.13 -5.62
CA ASP A 25 14.44 0.84 -4.37
C ASP A 25 13.48 1.96 -3.98
N PHE A 26 12.38 1.58 -3.33
CA PHE A 26 11.77 2.41 -2.31
C PHE A 26 11.69 1.53 -1.07
N SER A 27 12.42 1.86 0.01
CA SER A 27 12.10 1.29 1.32
C SER A 27 10.65 1.70 1.56
N GLY A 28 9.71 0.77 1.34
CA GLY A 28 8.27 1.03 1.19
C GLY A 28 7.61 1.73 2.37
N ASN A 29 8.39 2.11 3.37
CA ASN A 29 8.01 2.67 4.65
C ASN A 29 8.23 4.18 4.66
N LEU A 30 7.13 4.92 4.78
CA LEU A 30 7.09 6.36 4.98
C LEU A 30 6.58 6.67 6.38
N ASN A 31 7.01 7.79 6.96
CA ASN A 31 6.43 8.30 8.21
C ASN A 31 6.21 9.80 8.12
N PHE A 32 5.16 10.29 8.78
CA PHE A 32 4.86 11.71 8.89
C PHE A 32 3.87 11.97 10.02
N SER A 33 3.73 13.24 10.40
CA SER A 33 2.64 13.70 11.25
C SER A 33 1.65 14.56 10.48
N GLY A 34 0.39 14.54 10.89
CA GLY A 34 -0.64 15.40 10.33
C GLY A 34 -1.89 15.43 11.19
N GLU A 35 -2.74 16.43 10.95
CA GLU A 35 -3.98 16.64 11.67
C GLU A 35 -5.10 15.74 11.13
N VAL A 36 -5.89 15.16 12.03
CA VAL A 36 -7.14 14.47 11.69
C VAL A 36 -8.22 15.50 11.37
N TRP A 37 -8.72 15.50 10.14
CA TRP A 37 -9.74 16.44 9.70
C TRP A 37 -10.98 15.73 9.12
N PHE A 38 -12.12 16.41 9.20
CA PHE A 38 -13.40 15.91 8.71
C PHE A 38 -13.76 16.46 7.32
N TRP A 39 -14.27 15.61 6.45
CA TRP A 39 -14.81 15.99 5.16
C TRP A 39 -16.27 15.55 5.00
N ARG A 40 -17.11 16.46 4.51
CA ARG A 40 -18.49 16.14 4.09
C ARG A 40 -18.46 15.47 2.70
N GLY A 41 -18.51 14.13 2.67
CA GLY A 41 -18.52 13.31 1.46
C GLY A 41 -19.00 11.88 1.70
N PRO A 42 -18.92 10.97 0.69
CA PRO A 42 -19.16 9.55 0.92
C PRO A 42 -18.16 9.02 1.96
N ALA A 43 -18.62 8.14 2.85
CA ALA A 43 -17.77 7.58 3.90
C ALA A 43 -16.50 6.92 3.29
N PRO A 44 -15.33 6.99 3.95
CA PRO A 44 -15.05 7.51 5.30
C PRO A 44 -15.06 9.05 5.39
N TRP A 45 -15.36 9.59 6.56
CA TRP A 45 -15.47 11.04 6.76
C TRP A 45 -14.24 11.70 7.36
N TYR A 46 -13.29 10.94 7.90
CA TYR A 46 -12.10 11.45 8.58
C TYR A 46 -10.83 11.06 7.84
N PHE A 47 -9.91 12.02 7.72
CA PHE A 47 -8.70 11.88 6.94
C PHE A 47 -7.51 12.51 7.64
N VAL A 48 -6.31 12.10 7.24
CA VAL A 48 -5.07 12.82 7.49
C VAL A 48 -4.41 13.07 6.13
N SER A 49 -3.97 14.30 5.89
CA SER A 49 -3.28 14.66 4.66
C SER A 49 -1.82 14.23 4.72
N VAL A 50 -1.33 13.56 3.69
CA VAL A 50 0.09 13.26 3.53
C VAL A 50 0.81 14.54 3.10
N PRO A 51 1.88 14.97 3.80
CA PRO A 51 2.62 16.18 3.45
C PRO A 51 3.06 16.20 1.99
N GLU A 52 3.08 17.39 1.40
CA GLU A 52 3.38 17.58 -0.04
C GLU A 52 4.65 16.85 -0.51
N PRO A 53 5.81 16.92 0.18
CA PRO A 53 7.02 16.24 -0.27
C PRO A 53 6.85 14.71 -0.37
N ILE A 54 6.07 14.12 0.53
CA ILE A 54 5.79 12.68 0.55
C ILE A 54 4.72 12.34 -0.51
N SER A 55 3.72 13.20 -0.68
CA SER A 55 2.72 13.03 -1.74
C SER A 55 3.34 13.03 -3.14
N GLN A 56 4.37 13.85 -3.37
CA GLN A 56 5.12 13.84 -4.63
C GLN A 56 5.89 12.53 -4.83
N GLN A 57 6.52 11.99 -3.79
CA GLN A 57 7.18 10.66 -3.83
C GLN A 57 6.18 9.54 -4.14
N LEU A 58 5.03 9.55 -3.46
CA LEU A 58 3.95 8.59 -3.68
C LEU A 58 3.42 8.67 -5.11
N LYS A 59 3.24 9.88 -5.66
CA LYS A 59 2.78 10.10 -7.03
C LYS A 59 3.77 9.51 -8.05
N ALA A 60 5.07 9.66 -7.82
CA ALA A 60 6.11 9.06 -8.67
C ALA A 60 6.09 7.53 -8.63
N ALA A 61 5.76 6.93 -7.47
CA ALA A 61 5.61 5.47 -7.33
C ALA A 61 4.26 4.93 -7.83
N SER A 62 3.22 5.78 -7.92
CA SER A 62 1.85 5.39 -8.27
C SER A 62 1.66 4.60 -9.59
N PRO A 63 2.45 4.81 -10.66
CA PRO A 63 2.32 4.02 -11.89
C PRO A 63 2.69 2.54 -11.70
N LEU A 64 3.48 2.22 -10.66
CA LEU A 64 3.93 0.85 -10.37
C LEU A 64 2.88 0.06 -9.58
N VAL A 65 1.87 0.72 -9.02
CA VAL A 65 0.95 0.14 -8.02
C VAL A 65 -0.53 0.37 -8.32
N THR A 66 -0.90 1.10 -9.39
CA THR A 66 -2.31 1.43 -9.69
C THR A 66 -2.70 1.20 -11.15
N TYR A 67 -3.92 0.68 -11.38
CA TYR A 67 -4.54 0.50 -12.71
C TYR A 67 -5.27 1.78 -13.19
N GLY A 68 -4.61 2.95 -13.10
CA GLY A 68 -5.10 4.19 -13.73
C GLY A 68 -6.01 5.10 -12.90
N TRP A 69 -6.30 4.76 -11.64
CA TRP A 69 -7.18 5.56 -10.76
C TRP A 69 -6.42 6.33 -9.66
N GLY A 70 -5.09 6.23 -9.62
CA GLY A 70 -4.23 6.96 -8.69
C GLY A 70 -4.32 6.52 -7.22
N MET A 71 -5.15 5.53 -6.88
CA MET A 71 -5.33 4.99 -5.52
C MET A 71 -4.20 4.06 -5.13
N ILE A 72 -3.42 4.39 -4.09
CA ILE A 72 -2.23 3.61 -3.72
C ILE A 72 -2.54 2.68 -2.54
N PRO A 73 -2.46 1.34 -2.68
CA PRO A 73 -2.68 0.42 -1.56
C PRO A 73 -1.54 0.48 -0.54
N VAL A 74 -1.90 0.61 0.73
CA VAL A 74 -0.97 0.74 1.85
C VAL A 74 -1.41 -0.07 3.06
N LYS A 75 -0.43 -0.41 3.90
CA LYS A 75 -0.63 -0.70 5.32
C LYS A 75 -0.33 0.58 6.10
N VAL A 76 -1.20 0.92 7.05
CA VAL A 76 -1.08 2.10 7.91
C VAL A 76 -0.90 1.63 9.35
N GLU A 77 -0.04 2.31 10.07
CA GLU A 77 0.16 2.17 11.51
C GLU A 77 0.04 3.55 12.15
N LEU A 78 -0.80 3.63 13.19
CA LEU A 78 -1.03 4.82 14.01
C LEU A 78 -1.22 4.32 15.45
N GLY A 79 -0.34 4.75 16.35
CA GLY A 79 -0.36 4.28 17.73
C GLY A 79 -0.15 2.78 17.82
N GLN A 80 -1.13 2.04 18.36
CA GLN A 80 -1.12 0.58 18.44
C GLN A 80 -1.94 -0.09 17.32
N THR A 81 -2.65 0.70 16.52
CA THR A 81 -3.58 0.21 15.53
C THR A 81 -2.93 0.14 14.15
N VAL A 82 -3.12 -1.01 13.51
CA VAL A 82 -2.58 -1.32 12.18
C VAL A 82 -3.70 -1.76 11.26
N TRP A 83 -3.81 -1.18 10.07
CA TRP A 83 -4.83 -1.56 9.11
C TRP A 83 -4.37 -1.42 7.66
N ALA A 84 -5.01 -2.18 6.76
CA ALA A 84 -4.85 -1.97 5.32
C ALA A 84 -5.93 -1.00 4.79
N THR A 85 -5.52 -0.15 3.85
CA THR A 85 -6.39 0.77 3.12
C THR A 85 -5.77 1.19 1.78
N SER A 86 -6.39 2.11 1.05
CA SER A 86 -5.77 2.83 -0.06
C SER A 86 -5.71 4.33 0.23
N LEU A 87 -4.65 4.99 -0.24
CA LEU A 87 -4.52 6.43 -0.24
C LEU A 87 -5.35 7.04 -1.37
N PHE A 88 -6.08 8.10 -1.07
CA PHE A 88 -6.90 8.80 -2.05
C PHE A 88 -6.19 10.04 -2.58
N PRO A 89 -6.04 10.21 -3.90
CA PRO A 89 -5.53 11.46 -4.45
C PRO A 89 -6.58 12.57 -4.29
N LYS A 90 -6.18 13.73 -3.75
CA LYS A 90 -6.99 14.95 -3.68
C LYS A 90 -6.11 16.18 -3.77
N GLU A 91 -6.43 17.08 -4.72
CA GLU A 91 -5.81 18.42 -4.83
C GLU A 91 -4.27 18.39 -4.83
N GLY A 92 -3.67 17.39 -5.49
CA GLY A 92 -2.21 17.22 -5.56
C GLY A 92 -1.57 16.49 -4.37
N LEU A 93 -2.36 16.17 -3.34
CA LEU A 93 -1.94 15.40 -2.17
C LEU A 93 -2.57 14.00 -2.16
N TYR A 94 -2.08 13.17 -1.24
CA TYR A 94 -2.70 11.91 -0.86
C TYR A 94 -3.35 12.02 0.52
N LEU A 95 -4.49 11.36 0.69
CA LEU A 95 -5.22 11.31 1.94
C LEU A 95 -5.19 9.90 2.53
N VAL A 96 -4.91 9.81 3.83
CA VAL A 96 -5.07 8.59 4.61
C VAL A 96 -6.47 8.57 5.21
N PRO A 97 -7.35 7.63 4.83
CA PRO A 97 -8.65 7.48 5.47
C PRO A 97 -8.49 6.90 6.88
N ILE A 98 -9.09 7.55 7.88
CA ILE A 98 -9.12 7.07 9.26
C ILE A 98 -10.47 6.44 9.55
N LYS A 99 -10.48 5.11 9.72
CA LYS A 99 -11.71 4.35 10.00
C LYS A 99 -12.28 4.74 11.36
N ALA A 100 -13.60 4.69 11.50
CA ALA A 100 -14.26 4.94 12.79
C ALA A 100 -13.75 4.02 13.91
N SER A 101 -13.48 2.74 13.60
CA SER A 101 -12.91 1.79 14.56
C SER A 101 -11.50 2.19 15.00
N VAL A 102 -10.66 2.72 14.10
CA VAL A 102 -9.31 3.19 14.44
C VAL A 102 -9.39 4.41 15.36
N ARG A 103 -10.26 5.38 15.03
CA ARG A 103 -10.47 6.55 15.91
C ARG A 103 -10.96 6.14 17.29
N ALA A 104 -11.87 5.17 17.38
CA ALA A 104 -12.35 4.66 18.66
C ALA A 104 -11.23 3.97 19.46
N SER A 105 -10.40 3.15 18.82
CA SER A 105 -9.30 2.43 19.47
C SER A 105 -8.15 3.34 19.94
N GLU A 106 -7.84 4.37 19.17
CA GLU A 106 -6.74 5.31 19.45
C GLU A 106 -7.24 6.61 20.11
N HIS A 107 -8.52 6.67 20.49
CA HIS A 107 -9.17 7.81 21.14
C HIS A 107 -9.03 9.14 20.37
N LEU A 108 -9.11 9.09 19.04
CA LEU A 108 -8.88 10.24 18.15
C LEU A 108 -10.15 11.05 17.85
N SER A 109 -9.98 12.35 17.88
CA SER A 109 -10.95 13.39 17.51
C SER A 109 -10.47 14.18 16.29
N GLU A 110 -11.36 15.03 15.76
CA GLU A 110 -10.98 16.06 14.79
C GLU A 110 -10.03 17.07 15.45
N GLY A 111 -9.00 17.50 14.73
CA GLY A 111 -7.98 18.43 15.22
C GLY A 111 -6.79 17.76 15.90
N ASP A 112 -6.84 16.45 16.16
CA ASP A 112 -5.72 15.74 16.79
C ASP A 112 -4.56 15.58 15.80
N GLU A 113 -3.34 15.92 16.25
CA GLU A 113 -2.11 15.62 15.52
C GLU A 113 -1.68 14.17 15.76
N VAL A 114 -1.49 13.42 14.67
CA VAL A 114 -1.14 11.99 14.73
C VAL A 114 0.10 11.70 13.91
N SER A 115 0.93 10.77 14.40
CA SER A 115 2.03 10.20 13.62
C SER A 115 1.59 8.93 12.91
N ILE A 116 1.82 8.87 11.61
CA ILE A 116 1.44 7.78 10.73
C ILE A 116 2.69 7.17 10.12
N ARG A 117 2.76 5.83 10.13
CA ARG A 117 3.67 5.04 9.31
C ARG A 117 2.89 4.36 8.19
N LEU A 118 3.35 4.53 6.95
CA LEU A 118 2.78 3.90 5.76
C LEU A 118 3.75 2.86 5.23
N THR A 119 3.25 1.68 4.88
CA THR A 119 3.99 0.70 4.07
C THR A 119 3.26 0.48 2.75
N LEU A 120 3.91 0.80 1.62
CA LEU A 120 3.39 0.51 0.29
C LEU A 120 3.22 -0.99 0.08
N ARG A 121 2.13 -1.39 -0.55
CA ARG A 121 1.86 -2.79 -0.92
C ARG A 121 1.85 -2.91 -2.44
N SER A 122 2.58 -3.87 -2.98
CA SER A 122 2.36 -4.33 -4.35
C SER A 122 1.09 -5.21 -4.38
N GLY A 123 0.26 -5.01 -5.41
CA GLY A 123 -0.93 -5.82 -5.67
C GLY A 123 -0.59 -7.21 -6.21
#